data_AF-A0A4V0NPF6-F1
#
_entry.id   AF-A0A4V0NPF6-F1
#
_cell.length_a   1.000
_cell.length_b   1.000
_cell.length_c   1.000
_cell.angle_alpha   90.00
_cell.angle_beta   90.00
_cell.angle_gamma   90.00
#
_symmetry.space_group_name_H-M   'P 1'
#
loop_
_entity.id
_entity.type
_entity.pdbx_description
1 polymer ?
#
loop_
_entity_poly.entity_id
_entity_poly.type
_entity_poly.pdbx_seq_one_letter_code
_entity_poly.pdbx_strand_id
1 'polypeptide(L)' 'QKSQAIITRSMDYSRGYKTPNHLTLDSSQKKGSVNQIIDRESIGLKINELLVVEYYSRQA' A
#
# COMPACT_ATOMS: atom_id res chain seq x y z
N GLN A 1 -8.42 -19.61 17.17
CA GLN A 1 -9.70 -19.09 16.60
C GLN A 1 -9.74 -17.56 16.49
N LYS A 2 -9.33 -16.78 17.51
CA LYS A 2 -9.34 -15.30 17.46
C LYS A 2 -8.57 -14.67 16.29
N SER A 3 -7.37 -15.18 15.96
CA SER A 3 -6.54 -14.67 14.85
C SER A 3 -7.22 -14.80 13.48
N GLN A 4 -7.89 -15.93 13.22
CA GLN A 4 -8.61 -16.15 11.95
C GLN A 4 -9.77 -15.16 11.79
N ALA A 5 -10.50 -14.85 12.86
CA ALA A 5 -11.57 -13.87 12.84
C ALA A 5 -11.06 -12.45 12.52
N ILE A 6 -9.87 -12.08 13.04
CA ILE A 6 -9.22 -10.80 12.73
C ILE A 6 -8.83 -10.74 11.25
N ILE A 7 -8.24 -11.81 10.71
CA ILE A 7 -7.85 -11.88 9.30
C ILE A 7 -9.07 -11.73 8.40
N THR A 8 -10.15 -12.48 8.66
CA THR A 8 -11.39 -12.38 7.87
C THR A 8 -11.95 -10.96 7.90
N ARG A 9 -12.03 -10.34 9.08
CA ARG A 9 -12.52 -8.95 9.22
C ARG A 9 -11.67 -7.95 8.43
N SER A 10 -10.34 -8.11 8.45
CA SER A 10 -9.43 -7.23 7.69
C SER A 10 -9.59 -7.42 6.18
N MET A 11 -9.75 -8.66 5.72
CA MET A 11 -9.99 -8.99 4.32
C MET A 11 -11.34 -8.45 3.84
N ASP A 12 -12.39 -8.52 4.67
CA ASP A 12 -13.69 -7.95 4.33
C ASP A 12 -13.63 -6.42 4.25
N TYR A 13 -12.85 -5.78 5.13
CA TYR A 13 -12.59 -4.34 5.08
C TYR A 13 -11.83 -3.92 3.81
N SER A 14 -10.85 -4.72 3.39
CA SER A 14 -10.03 -4.40 2.22
C SER A 14 -10.73 -4.60 0.88
N ARG A 15 -11.83 -5.37 0.80
CA ARG A 15 -12.63 -5.58 -0.43
C ARG A 15 -13.14 -4.29 -1.08
N GLY A 16 -13.32 -3.23 -0.30
CA GLY A 16 -13.76 -1.93 -0.82
C GLY A 16 -12.66 -1.13 -1.53
N TYR A 17 -11.40 -1.55 -1.41
CA TYR A 17 -10.25 -0.88 -1.99
C TYR A 17 -9.68 -1.69 -3.15
N LYS A 18 -9.28 -0.99 -4.21
CA LYS A 18 -8.56 -1.62 -5.32
C LYS A 18 -7.14 -1.95 -4.87
N THR A 19 -6.71 -3.19 -5.09
CA THR A 19 -5.31 -3.58 -4.87
C THR A 19 -4.39 -2.75 -5.77
N PRO A 20 -3.36 -2.09 -5.21
CA PRO A 20 -2.38 -1.33 -6.00
C PRO A 20 -1.65 -2.22 -7.03
N ASN A 21 -1.23 -1.64 -8.15
CA ASN A 21 -0.57 -2.33 -9.26
C ASN A 21 0.74 -3.05 -8.89
N HIS A 22 1.41 -2.61 -7.82
CA HIS A 22 2.66 -3.19 -7.33
C HIS A 22 2.46 -4.35 -6.36
N LEU A 23 1.21 -4.67 -5.99
CA LEU A 23 0.85 -5.74 -5.05
C LEU A 23 -0.09 -6.76 -5.69
N THR A 24 0.04 -8.01 -5.28
CA THR A 24 -0.95 -9.06 -5.55
C THR A 24 -1.45 -9.61 -4.23
N LEU A 25 -2.77 -9.75 -4.09
CA LEU A 25 -3.41 -10.39 -2.94
C LEU A 25 -4.19 -11.62 -3.39
N ASP A 26 -3.73 -12.80 -2.97
CA ASP A 26 -4.49 -14.04 -3.08
C ASP A 26 -5.36 -14.19 -1.81
N SER A 27 -6.66 -13.93 -1.97
CA SER A 27 -7.64 -14.04 -0.88
C SER A 27 -7.93 -15.49 -0.47
N SER A 28 -7.74 -16.46 -1.38
CA SER A 28 -7.97 -17.88 -1.11
C SER A 28 -6.87 -18.42 -0.19
N GLN A 29 -5.62 -18.12 -0.53
CA GLN A 29 -4.45 -18.54 0.25
C GLN A 29 -4.10 -17.57 1.38
N LYS A 30 -4.79 -16.42 1.49
CA LYS A 30 -4.49 -15.34 2.43
C LYS A 30 -3.02 -14.90 2.33
N LYS A 31 -2.52 -14.82 1.09
CA LYS A 31 -1.11 -14.52 0.78
C LYS A 31 -1.01 -13.24 -0.03
N GLY A 32 -0.08 -12.37 0.35
CA GLY A 32 0.28 -11.17 -0.40
C GLY A 32 1.66 -11.31 -1.02
N SER A 33 1.87 -10.71 -2.18
CA SER A 33 3.16 -10.63 -2.87
C SER A 33 3.45 -9.20 -3.32
N VAL A 34 4.73 -8.81 -3.26
CA VAL A 34 5.23 -7.54 -3.81
C VAL A 34 5.82 -7.85 -5.18
N ASN A 35 5.22 -7.30 -6.23
CA ASN A 35 5.61 -7.64 -7.61
C ASN A 35 6.67 -6.69 -8.18
N GLN A 36 6.71 -5.46 -7.69
CA GLN A 36 7.56 -4.39 -8.23
C GLN A 36 7.73 -3.26 -7.21
N ILE A 37 8.69 -2.39 -7.48
CA ILE A 37 8.82 -1.10 -6.79
C ILE A 37 7.60 -0.24 -7.15
N ILE A 38 7.14 0.57 -6.20
CA ILE A 38 5.96 1.42 -6.36
C ILE A 38 6.20 2.55 -7.36
N ASP A 39 5.25 2.75 -8.29
CA ASP A 39 5.24 3.90 -9.19
C ASP A 39 4.67 5.13 -8.49
N ARG A 40 5.18 6.32 -8.82
CA ARG A 40 4.71 7.57 -8.22
C ARG A 40 3.23 7.83 -8.50
N GLU A 41 2.76 7.46 -9.68
CA GLU A 41 1.38 7.61 -10.12
C GLU A 41 0.41 6.69 -9.36
N SER A 42 0.93 5.61 -8.75
CA SER A 42 0.12 4.70 -7.94
C SER A 42 -0.19 5.25 -6.54
N ILE A 43 0.50 6.33 -6.14
CA ILE A 43 0.30 7.00 -4.87
C ILE A 43 -0.74 8.10 -5.05
N GLY A 44 -1.86 8.01 -4.33
CA GLY A 44 -2.95 9.01 -4.37
C GLY A 44 -2.63 10.36 -3.70
N LEU A 45 -1.36 10.67 -3.49
CA LEU A 45 -0.92 11.88 -2.79
C LEU A 45 -0.58 12.98 -3.80
N LYS A 46 -1.33 14.08 -3.75
CA LYS A 46 -1.04 15.26 -4.57
C LYS A 46 -0.03 16.16 -3.85
N ILE A 47 1.25 15.81 -3.95
CA ILE A 47 2.37 16.57 -3.36
C ILE A 47 3.38 16.96 -4.45
N ASN A 48 4.20 17.97 -4.15
CA ASN A 48 5.41 18.26 -4.91
C ASN A 48 6.65 17.79 -4.14
N GLU A 49 7.15 16.61 -4.50
CA GLU A 49 8.27 15.95 -3.86
C GLU A 49 9.57 16.75 -3.97
N LEU A 50 9.71 17.61 -5.00
CA LEU A 50 10.90 18.44 -5.15
C LEU A 50 11.04 19.43 -3.98
N LEU A 51 9.93 20.00 -3.50
CA LEU A 51 9.94 20.92 -2.36
C LEU A 51 10.37 20.22 -1.07
N VAL A 52 9.98 18.96 -0.90
CA VAL A 52 10.36 18.15 0.27
C VAL A 52 11.86 17.87 0.26
N VAL A 53 12.40 17.46 -0.90
CA VAL A 53 13.84 17.24 -1.06
C VAL A 53 14.61 18.52 -0.78
N GLU A 54 14.19 19.64 -1.38
CA GLU A 54 14.88 20.92 -1.26
C GLU A 54 14.93 21.44 0.18
N TYR A 55 13.81 21.30 0.93
CA TYR A 55 13.74 21.68 2.33
C TYR A 55 14.76 20.92 3.18
N TYR A 56 14.81 19.59 3.06
CA TYR A 56 15.72 18.77 3.87
C TYR A 56 17.18 18.85 3.41
N SER A 57 17.45 19.14 2.13
CA SER A 57 18.82 19.41 1.67
C SER A 57 19.42 20.68 2.26
N ARG A 58 18.61 21.68 2.65
CA ARG A 58 19.06 22.94 3.27
C ARG A 58 19.17 22.85 4.80
N GLN A 59 18.54 21.86 5.41
CA GLN A 59 18.57 21.62 6.85
C GLN A 59 19.78 20.77 7.28
N ALA A 60 20.40 20.04 6.34
CA ALA A 60 21.60 19.25 6.54
C ALA A 60 22.88 20.09 6.69
#